data_AF-A0AAW2FBS4-F1
#
_entry.id   AF-A0AAW2FBS4-F1
#
_cell.length_a   1.000
_cell.length_b   1.000
_cell.length_c   1.000
_cell.angle_alpha   90.00
_cell.angle_beta   90.00
_cell.angle_gamma   90.00
#
_symmetry.space_group_name_H-M   'P 1'
#
loop_
_entity.id
_entity.type
_entity.pdbx_description
1 polymer ?
#
loop_
_entity_poly.entity_id
_entity_poly.type
_entity_poly.pdbx_seq_one_letter_code
_entity_poly.pdbx_strand_id
1 'polypeptide(L)' 'MDLEFGNLPIQIRRIAYYGLSLEQPAWAKSITHGMPNLLNRAMRTLPTMQYTYKWSNAANDRFSRENLKLYENDK' A
#
# COMPACT_ATOMS: atom_id res chain seq x y z
N MET A 1 8.65 13.62 20.56
CA MET A 1 9.90 12.95 20.92
C MET A 1 10.75 12.94 19.67
N ASP A 2 11.73 13.84 19.57
CA ASP A 2 12.58 13.92 18.38
C ASP A 2 13.54 12.72 18.34
N LEU A 3 13.58 12.02 17.21
CA LEU A 3 14.61 11.03 16.93
C LEU A 3 15.76 11.72 16.19
N GLU A 4 16.91 11.79 16.82
CA GLU A 4 18.15 12.27 16.21
C GLU A 4 19.06 11.11 15.83
N PHE A 5 19.73 11.22 14.67
CA PHE A 5 20.77 10.27 14.29
C PHE A 5 21.91 10.30 15.32
N GLY A 6 22.25 9.13 15.86
CA GLY A 6 23.20 8.97 16.97
C GLY A 6 22.54 8.71 18.32
N ASN A 7 21.28 9.12 18.51
CA ASN A 7 20.47 8.82 19.70
C ASN A 7 19.19 8.04 19.34
N LEU A 8 19.35 7.08 18.42
CA LEU A 8 18.27 6.16 18.09
C LEU A 8 18.11 5.16 19.25
N PRO A 9 16.88 4.74 19.59
CA PRO A 9 16.60 3.81 20.69
C PRO A 9 17.03 2.36 20.41
N ILE A 10 18.04 2.15 19.57
CA ILE A 10 18.53 0.84 19.11
C ILE A 10 20.06 0.83 19.26
N GLN A 11 20.59 -0.10 20.06
CA GLN A 11 22.04 -0.34 20.16
C GLN A 11 22.45 -1.46 19.21
N ILE A 12 23.07 -1.10 18.08
CA ILE A 12 23.62 -2.06 17.13
C ILE A 12 25.08 -2.34 17.49
N ARG A 13 25.45 -3.61 17.69
CA ARG A 13 26.85 -4.03 17.94
C ARG A 13 27.31 -4.99 16.84
N ARG A 14 28.53 -4.77 16.33
CA ARG A 14 29.25 -5.66 15.38
C ARG A 14 28.51 -5.93 14.05
N ILE A 15 27.97 -4.88 13.42
CA ILE A 15 27.47 -4.98 12.04
C ILE A 15 28.42 -4.22 11.12
N ALA A 16 28.88 -4.88 10.06
CA ALA A 16 29.66 -4.26 9.00
C ALA A 16 28.79 -4.11 7.75
N TYR A 17 28.82 -2.94 7.14
CA TYR A 17 28.14 -2.64 5.88
C TYR A 17 29.18 -2.36 4.79
N TYR A 18 28.93 -2.84 3.58
CA TYR A 18 29.74 -2.55 2.41
C TYR A 18 28.88 -1.75 1.43
N GLY A 19 29.38 -0.58 1.04
CA GLY A 19 28.76 0.29 0.03
C GLY A 19 29.68 0.44 -1.17
N LEU A 20 29.09 0.54 -2.36
CA LEU A 20 29.80 0.90 -3.58
C LEU A 20 29.52 2.37 -3.89
N SER A 21 30.49 3.06 -4.50
CA SER A 21 30.38 4.47 -4.89
C SER A 21 29.63 4.63 -6.24
N LEU A 22 29.82 5.77 -6.92
CA LEU A 22 29.18 6.16 -8.21
C LEU A 22 29.36 5.16 -9.37
N GLU A 23 30.11 4.09 -9.19
CA GLU A 23 30.34 3.04 -10.19
C GLU A 23 29.12 2.12 -10.40
N GLN A 24 28.03 2.34 -9.68
CA GLN A 24 26.83 1.53 -9.80
C GLN A 24 25.90 2.02 -10.92
N PRO A 25 25.35 1.11 -11.74
CA PRO A 25 24.32 1.47 -12.69
C PRO A 25 23.05 1.90 -11.94
N ALA A 26 22.54 3.10 -12.27
CA ALA A 26 21.34 3.65 -11.65
C ALA A 26 20.09 2.75 -11.79
N TRP A 27 20.08 1.87 -12.80
CA TRP A 27 18.99 0.94 -13.09
C TRP A 27 19.49 -0.51 -13.23
N ALA A 28 20.18 -1.00 -12.20
CA ALA A 28 20.64 -2.38 -12.16
C ALA A 28 19.48 -3.38 -12.20
N LYS A 29 19.57 -4.40 -13.07
CA LYS A 29 18.63 -5.55 -13.09
C LYS A 29 17.15 -5.15 -13.20
N SER A 30 16.84 -4.05 -13.87
CA SER A 30 15.46 -3.55 -14.03
C SER A 30 14.50 -4.60 -14.60
N ILE A 31 14.94 -5.37 -15.59
CA ILE A 31 14.14 -6.43 -16.23
C ILE A 31 14.14 -7.72 -15.39
N THR A 32 15.31 -8.19 -14.96
CA THR A 32 15.43 -9.50 -14.30
C THR A 32 15.02 -9.50 -12.83
N HIS A 33 15.04 -8.34 -12.18
CA HIS A 33 14.69 -8.21 -10.76
C HIS A 33 13.58 -7.18 -10.53
N GLY A 34 13.68 -6.01 -11.17
CA GLY A 34 12.69 -4.92 -11.00
C GLY A 34 11.29 -5.33 -11.46
N MET A 35 11.17 -5.83 -12.69
CA MET A 35 9.88 -6.21 -13.28
C MET A 35 9.19 -7.35 -12.50
N PRO A 36 9.86 -8.48 -12.16
CA PRO A 36 9.24 -9.52 -11.32
C PRO A 36 8.78 -9.01 -9.96
N ASN A 37 9.58 -8.15 -9.31
CA ASN A 37 9.20 -7.58 -8.01
C ASN A 37 8.00 -6.64 -8.11
N LEU A 38 7.92 -5.83 -9.18
CA LEU A 38 6.78 -4.96 -9.45
C LEU A 38 5.50 -5.78 -9.66
N LEU A 39 5.57 -6.84 -10.46
CA LEU A 39 4.44 -7.76 -10.67
C LEU A 39 3.99 -8.42 -9.36
N ASN A 40 4.94 -8.89 -8.54
CA ASN A 40 4.62 -9.47 -7.23
C ASN A 40 3.92 -8.48 -6.30
N ARG A 41 4.34 -7.20 -6.30
CA ARG A 41 3.67 -6.16 -5.52
C ARG A 41 2.26 -5.87 -6.05
N ALA A 42 2.11 -5.74 -7.36
CA ALA A 42 0.81 -5.50 -7.99
C ALA A 42 -0.19 -6.63 -7.69
N MET A 43 0.24 -7.89 -7.80
CA MET A 43 -0.62 -9.05 -7.52
C MET A 43 -1.09 -9.11 -6.06
N ARG A 44 -0.35 -8.53 -5.10
CA ARG A 44 -0.77 -8.45 -3.70
C ARG A 44 -1.79 -7.35 -3.44
N THR A 45 -1.74 -6.25 -4.19
CA THR A 45 -2.61 -5.08 -3.96
C THR A 45 -3.88 -5.12 -4.81
N LEU A 46 -3.82 -5.71 -6.00
CA LEU A 46 -4.93 -5.77 -6.96
C LEU A 46 -6.20 -6.45 -6.39
N PRO A 47 -6.13 -7.57 -5.66
CA PRO A 47 -7.32 -8.21 -5.12
C PRO A 47 -8.07 -7.27 -4.17
N THR A 48 -7.36 -6.66 -3.21
CA THR A 48 -7.94 -5.75 -2.22
C THR A 48 -8.67 -4.58 -2.88
N MET A 49 -8.06 -3.96 -3.89
CA MET A 49 -8.69 -2.85 -4.63
C MET A 49 -9.97 -3.27 -5.36
N GLN A 50 -9.98 -4.45 -5.98
CA GLN A 50 -11.18 -4.94 -6.67
C GLN A 50 -12.33 -5.21 -5.71
N TYR A 51 -12.06 -5.78 -4.53
CA TYR A 51 -13.08 -6.00 -3.50
C TYR A 51 -13.65 -4.68 -2.99
N THR A 52 -12.79 -3.70 -2.66
CA THR A 52 -13.23 -2.40 -2.17
C THR A 52 -14.06 -1.66 -3.21
N TYR A 53 -13.67 -1.70 -4.49
CA TYR A 53 -14.42 -1.06 -5.58
C TYR A 53 -15.80 -1.70 -5.80
N LYS A 54 -15.89 -3.03 -5.79
CA LYS A 54 -17.19 -3.72 -5.91
C LYS A 54 -18.09 -3.42 -4.72
N TRP A 55 -17.54 -3.45 -3.51
CA TRP A 55 -18.28 -3.12 -2.31
C TRP A 55 -18.76 -1.67 -2.31
N SER A 56 -17.92 -0.70 -2.70
CA SER A 56 -18.29 0.71 -2.71
C SER A 56 -19.44 0.99 -3.66
N ASN A 57 -19.44 0.39 -4.85
CA ASN A 57 -20.53 0.55 -5.81
C ASN A 57 -21.84 -0.08 -5.30
N ALA A 58 -21.76 -1.27 -4.72
CA ALA A 58 -22.92 -1.94 -4.14
C ALA A 58 -23.48 -1.19 -2.92
N ALA A 59 -22.61 -0.60 -2.10
CA ALA A 59 -23.01 0.24 -0.97
C ALA A 59 -23.67 1.54 -1.47
N ASN A 60 -23.07 2.20 -2.47
CA ASN A 60 -23.62 3.42 -3.05
C ASN A 60 -25.03 3.17 -3.63
N ASP A 61 -25.22 2.09 -4.40
CA ASP A 61 -26.53 1.71 -4.95
C ASP A 61 -27.57 1.41 -3.84
N ARG A 62 -27.14 0.89 -2.69
CA ARG A 62 -28.04 0.68 -1.54
C ARG A 62 -28.44 1.97 -0.86
N PHE A 63 -27.52 2.93 -0.73
CA PHE A 63 -27.79 4.21 -0.06
C PHE A 63 -28.53 5.21 -0.96
N SER A 64 -28.38 5.11 -2.29
CA SER A 64 -29.06 5.99 -3.24
C SER A 64 -30.52 5.62 -3.49
N ARG A 65 -30.94 4.38 -3.17
CA ARG A 65 -32.35 3.96 -3.27
C ARG A 65 -33.15 4.50 -2.09
N GLU A 66 -34.32 5.06 -2.39
CA GLU A 66 -35.25 5.55 -1.37
C GLU A 66 -35.69 4.41 -0.44
N ASN A 67 -35.51 4.60 0.87
CA ASN A 67 -35.98 3.66 1.87
C ASN A 67 -37.48 3.90 2.13
N LEU A 68 -38.33 3.11 1.47
CA LEU A 68 -39.80 3.18 1.60
C LEU A 68 -40.29 3.09 3.06
N LYS A 69 -39.54 2.42 3.93
CA LYS A 69 -39.83 2.32 5.37
C LYS A 69 -39.76 3.66 6.12
N LEU A 70 -39.05 4.66 5.59
CA LEU A 70 -38.98 5.98 6.21
C LEU A 70 -40.26 6.79 6.00
N TYR A 71 -41.07 6.44 5.00
CA TYR A 71 -42.30 7.15 4.63
C TYR A 71 -43.57 6.40 5.06
N GLU A 72 -43.46 5.25 5.74
CA GLU A 72 -44.63 4.46 6.19
C GLU A 72 -45.49 5.21 7.23
N ASN A 73 -44.89 6.15 7.97
CA ASN A 73 -45.55 6.89 9.06
C ASN A 73 -45.84 8.36 8.75
N ASP A 74 -45.54 8.84 7.53
CA ASP A 74 -45.77 10.24 7.09
C ASP A 74 -47.24 10.49 6.66
N LYS A 75 -48.21 9.93 7.41
CA LYS A 75 -49.65 10.13 7.17
C LYS A 75 -50.25 11.19 8.08
#